data_AF-A0A0F4KPC1-F1
#
_entry.id   AF-A0A0F4KPC1-F1
#
_cell.length_a   1.000
_cell.length_b   1.000
_cell.length_c   1.000
_cell.angle_alpha   90.00
_cell.angle_beta   90.00
_cell.angle_gamma   90.00
#
_symmetry.space_group_name_H-M   'P 1'
#
loop_
_entity.id
_entity.type
_entity.pdbx_description
1 polymer ?
#
loop_
_entity_poly.entity_id
_entity_poly.type
_entity_poly.pdbx_seq_one_letter_code
_entity_poly.pdbx_strand_id
1 'polypeptide(L)'
;MLATQSAIRITDKIMDEIMKLDSMPERFSLYQEEPWYSLGLRFFPVENYTVFYYPESQTGVVQIIRIMYSGQNESSHLPTQLNN
;
A
#
# COMPACT_ATOMS: atom_id res chain seq x y z
N MET A 1 19.31 -1.62 21.15
CA MET A 1 19.49 -0.33 20.44
C MET A 1 19.57 -0.46 18.91
N LEU A 2 20.09 -1.56 18.32
CA LEU A 2 20.10 -1.74 16.84
C LEU A 2 18.71 -1.91 16.20
N ALA A 3 17.78 -2.58 16.88
CA ALA A 3 16.40 -2.78 16.39
C ALA A 3 15.65 -1.46 16.14
N THR A 4 15.91 -0.42 16.95
CA THR A 4 15.27 0.89 16.81
C THR A 4 15.72 1.61 15.55
N GLN A 5 17.02 1.61 15.24
CA GLN A 5 17.56 2.25 14.03
C GLN A 5 17.07 1.55 12.76
N SER A 6 17.01 0.21 12.76
CA SER A 6 16.47 -0.55 11.64
C SER A 6 14.98 -0.28 11.44
N ALA A 7 14.20 -0.20 12.54
CA ALA A 7 12.77 0.14 12.50
C ALA A 7 12.53 1.56 11.98
N ILE A 8 13.30 2.55 12.43
CA ILE A 8 13.22 3.93 11.93
C ILE A 8 13.51 3.96 10.42
N ARG A 9 14.62 3.33 9.99
CA ARG A 9 15.01 3.31 8.57
C ARG A 9 13.94 2.72 7.67
N ILE A 10 13.28 1.63 8.08
CA ILE A 10 12.23 1.03 7.24
C ILE A 10 10.98 1.90 7.22
N THR A 11 10.61 2.52 8.35
CA THR A 11 9.50 3.47 8.39
C THR A 11 9.75 4.66 7.47
N ASP A 12 10.94 5.27 7.51
CA ASP A 12 11.28 6.40 6.64
C ASP A 12 11.17 6.01 5.16
N LYS A 13 11.72 4.85 4.77
CA LYS A 13 11.62 4.34 3.39
C LYS A 13 10.17 4.14 2.94
N ILE A 14 9.33 3.56 3.79
CA ILE A 14 7.91 3.35 3.45
C ILE A 14 7.21 4.70 3.27
N MET A 15 7.46 5.66 4.16
CA MET A 15 6.88 7.00 4.06
C MET A 15 7.36 7.73 2.80
N ASP A 16 8.65 7.63 2.46
CA ASP A 16 9.22 8.20 1.24
C ASP A 16 8.57 7.64 -0.03
N GLU A 17 8.35 6.33 -0.11
CA GLU A 17 7.67 5.72 -1.25
C GLU A 17 6.18 6.07 -1.31
N ILE A 18 5.50 6.18 -0.16
CA ILE A 18 4.11 6.66 -0.09
C ILE A 18 4.00 8.11 -0.56
N MET A 19 4.94 8.98 -0.19
CA MET A 19 4.92 10.38 -0.62
C MET A 19 5.01 10.51 -2.15
N LYS A 20 5.73 9.61 -2.84
CA LYS A 20 5.81 9.57 -4.31
C LYS A 20 4.50 9.17 -5.00
N LEU A 21 3.43 8.83 -4.26
CA LEU A 21 2.11 8.60 -4.84
C LEU A 21 1.40 9.92 -5.17
N ASP A 22 1.93 11.06 -4.77
CA ASP A 22 1.48 12.38 -5.22
C ASP A 22 1.49 12.55 -6.75
N SER A 23 2.40 11.84 -7.43
CA SER A 23 2.55 11.85 -8.87
C SER A 23 2.24 10.47 -9.47
N MET A 24 1.28 10.42 -10.39
CA MET A 24 0.87 9.18 -11.09
C MET A 24 0.62 8.00 -10.12
N PRO A 25 -0.32 8.11 -9.17
CA PRO A 25 -0.59 7.02 -8.24
C PRO A 25 -1.20 5.79 -8.94
N GLU A 26 -1.65 5.90 -10.19
CA GLU A 26 -2.14 4.77 -10.98
C GLU A 26 -1.03 3.94 -11.66
N ARG A 27 0.25 4.29 -11.46
CA ARG A 27 1.38 3.63 -12.12
C ARG A 27 1.62 2.18 -11.68
N PHE A 28 1.21 1.81 -10.47
CA PHE A 28 1.45 0.48 -9.92
C PHE A 28 0.31 -0.49 -10.23
N SER A 29 0.63 -1.77 -10.28
CA SER A 29 -0.30 -2.83 -10.69
C SER A 29 -1.54 -2.92 -9.81
N LEU A 30 -2.66 -3.28 -10.44
CA LEU A 30 -3.87 -3.68 -9.75
C LEU A 30 -3.69 -5.04 -9.07
N TYR A 31 -4.30 -5.20 -7.90
CA TYR A 31 -4.44 -6.50 -7.26
C TYR A 31 -5.35 -7.39 -8.10
N GLN A 32 -4.92 -8.61 -8.42
CA GLN A 32 -5.56 -9.42 -9.47
C GLN A 32 -6.82 -10.16 -9.00
N GLU A 33 -6.99 -10.34 -7.70
CA GLU A 33 -8.12 -11.09 -7.15
C GLU A 33 -9.32 -10.18 -6.87
N GLU A 34 -10.51 -10.71 -7.10
CA GLU A 34 -11.76 -10.05 -6.72
C GLU A 34 -12.03 -10.19 -5.21
N PRO A 35 -12.67 -9.20 -4.57
CA PRO A 35 -13.27 -8.00 -5.17
C PRO A 35 -12.29 -6.84 -5.42
N TRP A 36 -11.02 -7.00 -5.05
CA TRP A 36 -10.06 -5.89 -4.98
C TRP A 36 -9.65 -5.36 -6.35
N TYR A 37 -9.59 -6.24 -7.36
CA TYR A 37 -9.36 -5.85 -8.74
C TYR A 37 -10.39 -4.82 -9.21
N SER A 38 -11.69 -5.16 -9.09
CA SER A 38 -12.78 -4.26 -9.49
C SER A 38 -12.88 -3.00 -8.63
N LEU A 39 -12.42 -3.05 -7.38
CA LEU A 39 -12.33 -1.88 -6.50
C LEU A 39 -11.15 -0.95 -6.85
N GLY A 40 -10.26 -1.35 -7.76
CA GLY A 40 -9.10 -0.55 -8.14
C GLY A 40 -7.94 -0.61 -7.14
N LEU A 41 -7.85 -1.68 -6.33
CA LEU A 41 -6.80 -1.80 -5.32
C LEU A 41 -5.47 -1.94 -6.02
N ARG A 42 -4.49 -1.12 -5.61
CA ARG A 42 -3.13 -1.16 -6.15
C ARG A 42 -2.14 -1.51 -5.06
N PHE A 43 -1.00 -2.02 -5.47
CA PHE A 43 0.05 -2.40 -4.54
C PHE A 43 1.46 -2.21 -5.12
N PHE A 44 2.42 -2.00 -4.23
CA PHE A 44 3.84 -2.04 -4.57
C PHE A 44 4.68 -2.52 -3.38
N PRO A 45 5.81 -3.20 -3.64
CA PRO A 45 6.73 -3.63 -2.59
C PRO A 45 7.66 -2.50 -2.14
N VAL A 46 7.98 -2.48 -0.85
CA VAL A 46 9.04 -1.67 -0.22
C VAL A 46 9.84 -2.59 0.72
N GLU A 47 11.02 -3.02 0.27
CA GLU A 47 11.85 -4.00 0.99
C GLU A 47 11.05 -5.29 1.29
N ASN A 48 10.81 -5.62 2.56
CA ASN A 48 10.04 -6.79 2.99
C ASN A 48 8.57 -6.44 3.31
N TYR A 49 8.05 -5.33 2.81
CA TYR A 49 6.65 -4.94 3.00
C TYR A 49 5.96 -4.70 1.66
N THR A 50 4.66 -4.93 1.62
CA THR A 50 3.78 -4.59 0.51
C THR A 50 2.82 -3.49 0.96
N VAL A 51 2.80 -2.38 0.25
CA VAL A 51 1.88 -1.26 0.47
C VAL A 51 0.67 -1.43 -0.43
N PHE A 52 -0.53 -1.37 0.14
CA PHE A 52 -1.80 -1.45 -0.57
C PHE A 52 -2.56 -0.14 -0.44
N TYR A 53 -3.09 0.36 -1.55
CA TYR A 53 -3.74 1.66 -1.59
C TYR A 53 -4.79 1.77 -2.70
N TYR A 54 -5.68 2.77 -2.56
CA TYR A 54 -6.59 3.20 -3.62
C TYR A 54 -6.27 4.64 -4.03
N PRO A 55 -6.01 4.91 -5.33
CA PRO A 55 -5.97 6.27 -5.85
C PRO A 55 -7.38 6.77 -6.17
N GLU A 56 -7.74 7.95 -5.67
CA GLU A 56 -8.94 8.68 -6.12
C GLU A 56 -8.53 9.77 -7.10
N SER A 57 -8.73 9.52 -8.39
CA SER A 57 -8.26 10.41 -9.47
C SER A 57 -8.97 11.75 -9.51
N GLN A 58 -10.21 11.84 -9.01
CA GLN A 58 -10.98 13.09 -9.02
C GLN A 58 -10.53 14.07 -7.94
N THR A 59 -10.15 13.56 -6.77
CA THR A 59 -9.76 14.39 -5.63
C THR A 59 -8.25 14.50 -5.47
N GLY A 60 -7.47 13.66 -6.17
CA GLY A 60 -6.03 13.55 -6.00
C GLY A 60 -5.64 12.91 -4.66
N VAL A 61 -6.60 12.32 -3.93
CA VAL A 61 -6.36 11.68 -2.65
C VAL A 61 -5.90 10.24 -2.89
N VAL A 62 -4.89 9.81 -2.14
CA VAL A 62 -4.43 8.43 -2.11
C VAL A 62 -4.71 7.85 -0.74
N GLN A 63 -5.55 6.82 -0.67
CA GLN A 63 -5.90 6.15 0.57
C GLN A 63 -5.01 4.93 0.78
N ILE A 64 -4.14 4.97 1.78
CA ILE A 64 -3.35 3.79 2.19
C ILE A 64 -4.24 2.87 3.03
N ILE A 65 -4.38 1.61 2.58
CA ILE A 65 -5.32 0.64 3.16
C ILE A 65 -4.61 -0.29 4.12
N ARG A 66 -3.49 -0.87 3.69
CA ARG A 66 -2.66 -1.77 4.49
C ARG A 66 -1.20 -1.67 4.09
N ILE A 67 -0.33 -1.93 5.05
CA ILE A 67 1.10 -2.19 4.83
C ILE A 67 1.36 -3.53 5.49
N MET A 68 1.70 -4.55 4.71
CA MET A 68 1.85 -5.94 5.18
C MET A 68 3.28 -6.41 5.00
N TYR A 69 3.81 -7.18 5.94
CA TYR A 69 5.11 -7.83 5.76
C TYR A 69 4.97 -8.95 4.71
N SER A 70 5.84 -8.94 3.70
CA SER A 70 5.87 -9.90 2.61
C SER A 70 6.09 -11.30 3.17
N GLY A 71 5.06 -12.15 3.08
CA GLY A 71 5.02 -13.50 3.68
C GLY A 71 3.81 -13.76 4.59
N GLN A 72 2.99 -12.74 4.88
CA GLN A 72 1.66 -12.93 5.47
C GLN A 72 0.63 -13.24 4.37
N ASN A 73 -0.40 -14.04 4.68
CA ASN A 73 -1.51 -14.29 3.76
C ASN A 73 -2.28 -12.98 3.52
N GLU A 74 -2.10 -12.38 2.34
CA GLU A 74 -2.61 -11.05 2.02
C GLU A 74 -4.15 -11.01 2.01
N SER A 75 -4.79 -12.06 1.51
CA SER A 75 -6.25 -12.17 1.38
C SER A 75 -7.01 -12.17 2.70
N SER A 76 -6.40 -12.54 3.84
CA SER A 76 -7.07 -12.52 5.15
C SER A 76 -7.12 -11.15 5.82
N HIS A 77 -6.35 -10.18 5.31
CA HIS A 77 -6.14 -8.89 5.98
C HIS A 77 -6.61 -7.68 5.16
N LEU A 78 -6.98 -7.90 3.90
CA LEU A 78 -7.55 -6.88 3.03
C LEU A 78 -9.06 -6.73 3.30
N PRO A 79 -9.55 -5.50 3.52
CA PRO A 79 -10.97 -5.27 3.72
C PRO A 79 -11.75 -5.56 2.42
N THR A 80 -12.95 -6.12 2.57
CA THR A 80 -13.88 -6.40 1.47
C THR A 80 -14.77 -5.20 1.13
N GLN A 81 -14.74 -4.13 1.94
CA GLN A 81 -15.54 -2.91 1.79
C GLN A 81 -14.70 -1.67 2.16
N LEU A 82 -14.78 -0.64 1.34
CA LEU A 82 -14.23 0.69 1.63
C LEU A 82 -15.19 1.40 2.60
N ASN A 83 -14.73 1.69 3.82
CA ASN A 83 -15.50 2.52 4.75
C ASN A 83 -15.43 3.97 4.27
N ASN A 84 -16.55 4.45 3.72
CA ASN A 84 -16.80 5.87 3.44
C ASN A 84 -17.01 6.65 4.74
#